data_AF-A0A951KM63-F1
#
_entry.id   AF-A0A951KM63-F1
#
_cell.length_a   1.000
_cell.length_b   1.000
_cell.length_c   1.000
_cell.angle_alpha   90.00
_cell.angle_beta   90.00
_cell.angle_gamma   90.00
#
_symmetry.space_group_name_H-M   'P 1'
#
loop_
_entity.id
_entity.type
_entity.pdbx_description
1 polymer ?
#
loop_
_entity_poly.entity_id
_entity_poly.type
_entity_poly.pdbx_seq_one_letter_code
_entity_poly.pdbx_strand_id
1 'polypeptide(L)'
;MTTYPTQPPTNAQVEQAFLDLLSGRRSRDEIDRWAAQWAAADDPPDMDDAVWEALGMLFGCDMPDLDGTYLLDDRQIQQWYDEFRRATSG
;
A
#
# COMPACT_ATOMS: atom_id res chain seq x y z
N MET A 1 -8.55 23.06 0.39
CA MET A 1 -8.84 22.15 -0.72
C MET A 1 -7.77 21.09 -0.70
N THR A 2 -8.08 19.89 -0.21
CA THR A 2 -7.18 18.75 -0.35
C THR A 2 -7.31 18.29 -1.80
N THR A 3 -6.30 18.54 -2.63
CA THR A 3 -6.24 17.97 -3.98
C THR A 3 -6.02 16.48 -3.84
N TYR A 4 -7.09 15.70 -3.98
CA TYR A 4 -6.96 14.26 -4.14
C TYR A 4 -6.31 13.98 -5.49
N PRO A 5 -5.35 13.05 -5.54
CA PRO A 5 -4.71 12.68 -6.79
C PRO A 5 -5.76 12.12 -7.76
N THR A 6 -5.71 12.55 -9.02
CA THR A 6 -6.80 12.33 -10.00
C THR A 6 -6.64 11.08 -10.85
N GLN A 7 -5.55 10.33 -10.69
CA GLN A 7 -5.25 9.13 -11.46
C GLN A 7 -4.67 8.06 -10.52
N PRO A 8 -5.23 6.83 -10.52
CA PRO A 8 -4.77 5.76 -9.65
C PRO A 8 -3.27 5.48 -9.85
N PRO A 9 -2.58 5.00 -8.81
CA PRO A 9 -1.17 4.69 -8.92
C PRO A 9 -0.95 3.52 -9.87
N THR A 10 0.13 3.57 -10.63
CA THR A 10 0.57 2.48 -11.51
C THR A 10 1.18 1.33 -10.71
N ASN A 11 1.27 0.15 -11.33
CA ASN A 11 1.95 -1.02 -10.74
C ASN A 11 3.37 -0.67 -10.26
N ALA A 12 4.10 0.16 -11.02
CA ALA A 12 5.45 0.59 -10.65
C ALA A 12 5.47 1.50 -9.41
N GLN A 13 4.46 2.35 -9.22
CA GLN A 13 4.35 3.20 -8.03
C GLN A 13 4.00 2.39 -6.78
N VAL A 14 3.13 1.38 -6.93
CA VAL A 14 2.81 0.43 -5.85
C VAL A 14 4.03 -0.43 -5.51
N GLU A 15 4.74 -0.95 -6.51
CA GLU A 15 6.00 -1.69 -6.33
C GLU A 15 7.03 -0.85 -5.57
N GLN A 16 7.23 0.41 -5.98
CA GLN A 16 8.15 1.30 -5.30
C GLN A 16 7.74 1.56 -3.84
N ALA A 17 6.44 1.66 -3.56
CA ALA A 17 5.94 1.83 -2.19
C ALA A 17 6.30 0.64 -1.29
N PHE A 18 6.12 -0.60 -1.78
CA PHE A 18 6.59 -1.80 -1.06
C PHE A 18 8.10 -1.79 -0.83
N LEU A 19 8.89 -1.46 -1.85
CA LEU A 19 10.35 -1.41 -1.75
C LEU A 19 10.83 -0.33 -0.78
N ASP A 20 10.18 0.84 -0.76
CA ASP A 20 10.49 1.92 0.17
C ASP A 20 10.14 1.55 1.61
N LEU A 21 9.01 0.86 1.81
CA LEU A 21 8.60 0.33 3.11
C LEU A 21 9.59 -0.72 3.63
N LEU A 22 9.88 -1.75 2.83
CA LEU A 22 10.79 -2.85 3.18
C LEU A 22 12.23 -2.39 3.43
N SER A 23 12.66 -1.31 2.77
CA SER A 23 13.99 -0.73 2.98
C SER A 23 14.03 0.33 4.08
N GLY A 24 12.89 0.69 4.67
CA GLY A 24 12.78 1.75 5.67
C GLY A 24 13.02 3.16 5.11
N ARG A 25 13.01 3.36 3.78
CA ARG A 25 13.12 4.69 3.15
C ARG A 25 11.88 5.54 3.41
N ARG A 26 10.72 4.89 3.51
CA ARG A 26 9.46 5.49 3.96
C ARG A 26 8.94 4.70 5.14
N SER A 27 8.42 5.42 6.12
CA SER A 27 7.78 4.82 7.29
C SER A 27 6.42 4.19 6.94
N ARG A 28 5.93 3.28 7.80
CA ARG A 28 4.59 2.69 7.67
C ARG A 28 3.49 3.74 7.64
N ASP A 29 3.58 4.74 8.52
CA ASP A 29 2.66 5.87 8.59
C ASP A 29 2.63 6.71 7.29
N GLU A 30 3.78 6.92 6.65
CA GLU A 30 3.84 7.60 5.34
C GLU A 30 3.25 6.77 4.21
N ILE A 31 3.36 5.44 4.28
CA ILE A 31 2.82 4.51 3.27
C ILE A 31 1.32 4.33 3.45
N ASP A 32 0.86 4.17 4.69
CA ASP A 32 -0.56 4.12 5.06
C ASP A 32 -1.30 5.34 4.53
N ARG A 33 -0.84 6.55 4.89
CA ARG A 33 -1.49 7.80 4.43
C ARG A 33 -1.45 7.97 2.92
N TRP A 34 -0.46 7.39 2.25
CA TRP A 34 -0.41 7.39 0.80
C TRP A 34 -1.44 6.44 0.20
N ALA A 35 -1.58 5.22 0.73
CA ALA A 35 -2.57 4.25 0.29
C ALA A 35 -4.02 4.72 0.59
N ALA A 36 -4.23 5.36 1.74
CA ALA A 36 -5.51 5.90 2.18
C ALA A 36 -6.12 6.94 1.21
N GLN A 37 -5.29 7.62 0.41
CA GLN A 37 -5.77 8.56 -0.62
C GLN A 37 -6.61 7.88 -1.71
N TRP A 38 -6.46 6.56 -1.85
CA TRP A 38 -7.08 5.77 -2.89
C TRP A 38 -8.10 4.78 -2.34
N ALA A 39 -7.76 4.09 -1.25
CA ALA A 39 -8.62 3.06 -0.64
C ALA A 39 -9.91 3.64 -0.04
N ALA A 40 -9.92 4.93 0.34
CA ALA A 40 -11.09 5.61 0.92
C ALA A 40 -11.91 6.41 -0.11
N ALA A 41 -11.63 6.27 -1.41
CA ALA A 41 -12.39 6.97 -2.45
C ALA A 41 -13.80 6.35 -2.58
N ASP A 42 -14.85 7.18 -2.45
CA ASP A 42 -16.26 6.76 -2.58
C ASP A 42 -16.60 6.22 -3.99
N ASP A 43 -15.87 6.69 -5.01
CA ASP A 43 -15.95 6.22 -6.41
C ASP A 43 -14.54 5.79 -6.84
N PRO A 44 -14.17 4.52 -6.66
CA PRO A 44 -12.82 4.06 -6.95
C PRO A 44 -12.55 4.22 -8.46
N PRO A 45 -11.45 4.90 -8.85
CA PRO A 45 -11.10 5.03 -10.25
C PRO A 45 -10.84 3.65 -10.86
N ASP A 46 -11.15 3.49 -12.15
CA ASP A 46 -10.87 2.27 -12.91
C ASP A 46 -9.37 1.94 -12.79
N MET A 47 -9.05 0.91 -12.01
CA MET A 47 -7.70 0.52 -11.66
C MET A 47 -7.56 -0.99 -11.71
N ASP A 48 -6.34 -1.45 -11.94
CA ASP A 48 -5.99 -2.86 -11.95
C ASP A 48 -6.34 -3.52 -10.60
N ASP A 49 -6.96 -4.70 -10.62
CA ASP A 49 -7.36 -5.42 -9.40
C ASP A 49 -6.16 -5.63 -8.46
N ALA A 50 -4.97 -5.92 -9.00
CA ALA A 50 -3.76 -6.11 -8.20
C ALA A 50 -3.31 -4.80 -7.52
N VAL A 51 -3.54 -3.64 -8.16
CA VAL A 51 -3.27 -2.33 -7.57
C VAL A 51 -4.26 -2.05 -6.45
N TRP A 52 -5.55 -2.30 -6.67
CA TRP A 52 -6.58 -2.10 -5.65
C TRP A 52 -6.32 -2.95 -4.39
N GLU A 53 -6.05 -4.24 -4.58
CA GLU A 53 -5.74 -5.15 -3.48
C GLU A 53 -4.47 -4.71 -2.72
N ALA A 54 -3.41 -4.34 -3.43
CA ALA A 54 -2.18 -3.84 -2.81
C ALA A 54 -2.37 -2.55 -2.02
N LEU A 55 -3.19 -1.62 -2.52
CA LEU A 55 -3.54 -0.41 -1.77
C LEU A 55 -4.32 -0.75 -0.49
N GLY A 56 -5.21 -1.74 -0.55
CA GLY A 56 -5.91 -2.26 0.63
C GLY A 56 -4.97 -2.89 1.66
N MET A 57 -3.92 -3.59 1.22
CA MET A 57 -2.90 -4.17 2.12
C MET A 57 -2.01 -3.09 2.76
N LEU A 58 -1.60 -2.09 1.99
CA LEU A 58 -0.76 -1.00 2.46
C LEU A 58 -1.53 -0.02 3.36
N PHE A 59 -2.84 0.09 3.17
CA PHE A 59 -3.72 0.80 4.08
C PHE A 59 -3.96 -0.02 5.35
N GLY A 60 -3.53 0.51 6.50
CA GLY A 60 -3.47 -0.18 7.79
C GLY A 60 -2.11 -0.78 8.12
N CYS A 61 -1.07 -0.59 7.28
CA CYS A 61 0.27 -1.12 7.56
C CYS A 61 0.95 -0.47 8.77
N ASP A 62 0.43 0.67 9.25
CA ASP A 62 0.89 1.38 10.45
C ASP A 62 0.16 0.97 11.74
N MET A 63 -0.81 0.07 11.66
CA MET A 63 -1.71 -0.22 12.77
C MET A 63 -0.94 -0.87 13.93
N PRO A 64 -1.04 -0.31 15.15
CA PRO A 64 -0.38 -0.88 16.31
C PRO A 64 -1.09 -2.16 16.79
N ASP A 65 -0.31 -3.13 17.27
CA ASP A 65 -0.80 -4.25 18.07
C ASP A 65 -0.95 -3.84 19.55
N LEU A 66 -1.49 -4.74 20.37
CA LEU A 66 -1.76 -4.55 21.79
C LEU A 66 -0.52 -4.22 22.63
N ASP A 67 0.66 -4.62 22.15
CA ASP A 67 1.94 -4.37 22.84
C ASP A 67 2.65 -3.08 22.37
N GLY A 68 2.03 -2.32 21.44
CA GLY A 68 2.59 -1.10 20.88
C GLY A 68 3.62 -1.32 19.76
N THR A 69 3.83 -2.56 19.33
CA THR A 69 4.49 -2.87 18.05
C THR A 69 3.50 -2.76 16.89
N TYR A 70 3.91 -3.05 15.66
CA TYR A 70 3.00 -3.09 14.52
C TYR A 70 2.29 -4.44 14.43
N LEU A 71 0.99 -4.42 14.13
CA LEU A 71 0.17 -5.61 13.90
C LEU A 71 0.73 -6.50 12.78
N LEU A 72 1.41 -5.88 11.81
CA LEU A 72 1.96 -6.53 10.64
C LEU A 72 3.48 -6.50 10.74
N ASP A 73 4.16 -7.64 10.74
CA ASP A 73 5.63 -7.66 10.73
C ASP A 73 6.20 -7.51 9.32
N ASP A 74 7.51 -7.31 9.19
CA ASP A 74 8.17 -7.13 7.90
C ASP A 74 8.08 -8.38 7.01
N ARG A 75 7.90 -9.57 7.61
CA ARG A 75 7.68 -10.81 6.86
C ARG A 75 6.33 -10.79 6.16
N GLN A 76 5.29 -10.30 6.82
CA GLN A 76 3.96 -10.16 6.23
C GLN A 76 3.99 -9.15 5.07
N ILE A 77 4.70 -8.03 5.24
CA ILE A 77 4.90 -7.05 4.16
C ILE A 77 5.64 -7.67 2.97
N GLN A 78 6.66 -8.49 3.21
CA GLN A 78 7.39 -9.20 2.14
C GLN A 78 6.48 -10.18 1.39
N GLN A 79 5.62 -10.91 2.10
CA GLN A 79 4.66 -11.83 1.48
C GLN A 79 3.69 -11.10 0.55
N TRP A 80 3.14 -9.97 1.01
CA TRP A 80 2.28 -9.13 0.18
C TRP A 80 2.98 -8.58 -1.06
N TYR A 81 4.24 -8.16 -0.92
CA TYR A 81 5.04 -7.74 -2.07
C TYR A 81 5.20 -8.88 -3.09
N ASP A 82 5.50 -10.11 -2.63
CA ASP A 82 5.66 -11.27 -3.51
C ASP A 82 4.33 -11.64 -4.21
N GLU A 83 3.20 -11.54 -3.51
CA GLU A 83 1.87 -11.75 -4.08
C GLU A 83 1.54 -10.71 -5.15
N PHE A 84 1.76 -9.43 -4.85
CA PHE A 84 1.60 -8.33 -5.80
C PHE A 84 2.46 -8.54 -7.05
N ARG A 85 3.75 -8.86 -6.87
CA ARG A 85 4.67 -9.17 -7.97
C ARG A 85 4.17 -10.29 -8.86
N ARG A 86 3.59 -11.34 -8.30
CA ARG A 86 3.04 -12.47 -9.08
C ARG A 86 1.82 -12.05 -9.88
N ALA A 87 0.94 -11.24 -9.29
CA ALA A 87 -0.25 -10.74 -9.95
C ALA A 87 0.07 -9.80 -11.13
N THR A 88 1.14 -9.01 -11.02
CA THR A 88 1.51 -8.01 -12.04
C THR A 88 2.59 -8.46 -13.03
N SER A 89 3.11 -9.69 -12.93
CA SER A 89 4.15 -10.23 -13.85
C SER A 89 3.57 -10.94 -15.08
N GLY A 90 2.33 -10.61 -15.48
CA GLY A 90 1.62 -11.15 -16.65
C GLY A 90 1.80 -10.33 -17.92
#